data_AF-A0A857FK57-F1
#
_entry.id   AF-A0A857FK57-F1
#
_cell.length_a   1.000
_cell.length_b   1.000
_cell.length_c   1.000
_cell.angle_alpha   90.00
_cell.angle_beta   90.00
_cell.angle_gamma   90.00
#
_symmetry.space_group_name_H-M   'P 1'
#
loop_
_entity.id
_entity.type
_entity.pdbx_description
1 polymer ?
#
loop_
_entity_poly.entity_id
_entity_poly.type
_entity_poly.pdbx_seq_one_letter_code
_entity_poly.pdbx_strand_id
1 'polypeptide(L)'
;MLEEISQDKLKKTSASNQPMFSTTPDYESLLQEKDSILGKWKTLEKDKQREFGSLRKFEIENGLLDIKDPALLPSKNTYLLHNEIKRRLSREDPLSLLPIEPLDFDDAALELAESLENITEIRELYKIRKASIGNSSNAGISAEEAAKLKNCFNQGRELFLSGRNGSLMVKPLNFFYALTAYTYGVIVLNSPFRYRKDMLPGSHGMAYLPASIQAQFGGDCARGTFSDLVSAFPTHLIKAPGISFNIDCSHSLIAFYENRFDVSLGTLLSMIPEMADYYHLTTGNKSRCFPMEISSTNNIRSVTWEFQIGNGETRPSSASIEQAFNGFNVTERFGKTIVTVPAANSSKLNAIIYTDLRGNLWFVENPFFPVMLPEIAVHFLITSIFSNIMRYRPDEWGSVLLNEVSSNISLLTRHYFSSFQRKFMLVILRASSRFIPYTI
;
A
#
# COMPACT_ATOMS: atom_id res chain seq x y z
N MET A 1 -5.87 21.53 22.54
CA MET A 1 -5.94 20.06 22.36
C MET A 1 -6.29 19.69 20.93
N LEU A 2 -7.39 20.17 20.34
CA LEU A 2 -7.71 19.90 18.93
C LEU A 2 -6.78 20.58 17.91
N GLU A 3 -6.03 21.61 18.32
CA GLU A 3 -4.89 22.14 17.56
C GLU A 3 -3.84 21.07 17.22
N GLU A 4 -3.83 19.93 17.90
CA GLU A 4 -2.99 18.79 17.53
C GLU A 4 -3.35 18.19 16.16
N ILE A 5 -4.55 18.44 15.64
CA ILE A 5 -4.97 18.03 14.29
C ILE A 5 -4.04 18.59 13.20
N SER A 6 -3.56 19.83 13.36
CA SER A 6 -2.67 20.47 12.38
C SER A 6 -1.19 20.28 12.68
N GLN A 7 -0.83 19.67 13.80
CA GLN A 7 0.57 19.50 14.18
C GLN A 7 1.30 18.51 13.28
N ASP A 8 2.58 18.79 13.04
CA ASP A 8 3.51 17.92 12.31
C ASP A 8 4.45 17.25 13.32
N LYS A 9 4.01 16.09 13.83
CA LYS A 9 4.72 15.30 14.84
C LYS A 9 4.90 13.88 14.34
N LEU A 10 6.12 13.38 14.51
CA LEU A 10 6.48 12.00 14.25
C LEU A 10 7.44 11.51 15.32
N LYS A 11 7.21 10.30 15.82
CA LYS A 11 8.17 9.56 16.63
C LYS A 11 8.40 8.19 16.01
N LYS A 12 9.67 7.85 15.77
CA LYS A 12 10.11 6.52 15.34
C LYS A 12 10.77 5.81 16.52
N THR A 13 10.40 4.55 16.77
CA THR A 13 10.97 3.70 17.82
C THR A 13 11.31 2.34 17.21
N SER A 14 12.47 1.76 17.50
CA SER A 14 12.77 0.38 17.09
C SER A 14 11.81 -0.62 17.75
N ALA A 15 11.38 -1.61 16.98
CA ALA A 15 10.53 -2.70 17.44
C ALA A 15 11.34 -3.72 18.26
N SER A 16 10.65 -4.46 19.11
CA SER A 16 11.17 -5.50 20.01
C SER A 16 10.52 -6.87 19.79
N ASN A 17 9.52 -6.96 18.91
CA ASN A 17 8.78 -8.17 18.60
C ASN A 17 9.52 -9.14 17.68
N GLN A 18 8.95 -10.36 17.55
CA GLN A 18 9.49 -11.36 16.65
C GLN A 18 9.45 -10.89 15.18
N PRO A 19 10.56 -11.08 14.43
CA PRO A 19 10.67 -10.58 13.08
C PRO A 19 9.61 -11.21 12.18
N MET A 20 8.99 -10.39 11.34
CA MET A 20 8.09 -10.88 10.30
C MET A 20 8.89 -11.59 9.20
N PHE A 21 10.07 -11.07 8.89
CA PHE A 21 10.96 -11.53 7.82
C PHE A 21 12.29 -11.99 8.40
N SER A 22 12.84 -13.09 7.89
CA SER A 22 14.20 -13.54 8.19
C SER A 22 14.88 -14.04 6.91
N THR A 23 16.20 -13.92 6.81
CA THR A 23 16.99 -14.61 5.77
C THR A 23 17.55 -15.94 6.25
N THR A 24 17.35 -16.28 7.53
CA THR A 24 17.94 -17.45 8.18
C THR A 24 16.87 -18.31 8.84
N PRO A 25 16.80 -19.62 8.51
CA PRO A 25 17.56 -20.30 7.46
C PRO A 25 17.09 -19.86 6.05
N ASP A 26 17.89 -20.15 5.03
CA ASP A 26 17.53 -19.89 3.64
C ASP A 26 16.40 -20.85 3.19
N TYR A 27 15.20 -20.29 3.05
CA TYR A 27 14.01 -21.06 2.70
C TYR A 27 14.04 -21.59 1.27
N GLU A 28 14.71 -20.90 0.33
CA GLU A 28 14.83 -21.37 -1.05
C GLU A 28 15.69 -22.63 -1.12
N SER A 29 16.83 -22.61 -0.43
CA SER A 29 17.70 -23.79 -0.30
C SER A 29 16.97 -24.97 0.33
N LEU A 30 16.14 -24.76 1.36
CA LEU A 30 15.31 -25.81 1.96
C LEU A 30 14.28 -26.42 0.98
N LEU A 31 13.70 -25.60 0.10
CA LEU A 31 12.78 -26.10 -0.94
C LEU A 31 13.53 -26.92 -2.00
N GLN A 32 14.71 -26.46 -2.44
CA GLN A 32 15.55 -27.18 -3.40
C GLN A 32 16.02 -28.53 -2.83
N GLU A 33 16.42 -28.55 -1.56
CA GLU A 33 16.79 -29.78 -0.86
C GLU A 33 15.61 -30.75 -0.77
N LYS A 34 14.42 -30.25 -0.44
CA LYS A 34 13.20 -31.05 -0.43
C LYS A 34 12.89 -31.67 -1.80
N ASP A 35 12.99 -30.89 -2.88
CA ASP A 35 12.75 -31.39 -4.23
C ASP A 35 13.78 -32.45 -4.65
N SER A 36 15.04 -32.27 -4.25
CA SER A 36 16.11 -33.26 -4.42
C SER A 36 15.81 -34.57 -3.68
N ILE A 37 15.39 -34.50 -2.41
CA ILE A 37 14.98 -35.66 -1.61
C ILE A 37 13.76 -36.36 -2.24
N LEU A 38 12.77 -35.60 -2.71
CA LEU A 38 11.61 -36.15 -3.41
C LEU A 38 12.02 -36.87 -4.71
N GLY A 39 12.99 -36.33 -5.44
CA GLY A 39 13.60 -36.98 -6.60
C GLY A 39 14.21 -38.32 -6.23
N LYS A 40 15.07 -38.36 -5.19
CA LYS A 40 15.66 -39.60 -4.67
C LYS A 40 14.60 -40.61 -4.25
N TRP A 41 13.57 -40.17 -3.52
CA TRP A 41 12.46 -41.02 -3.10
C TRP A 41 11.77 -41.69 -4.29
N LYS A 42 11.44 -40.92 -5.34
CA LYS A 42 10.79 -41.43 -6.56
C LYS A 42 11.64 -42.44 -7.32
N THR A 43 12.97 -42.38 -7.19
CA THR A 43 13.90 -43.34 -7.80
C THR A 43 14.15 -44.61 -6.97
N LEU A 44 13.74 -44.63 -5.70
CA LEU A 44 13.84 -45.84 -4.87
C LEU A 44 12.88 -46.93 -5.37
N GLU A 45 13.32 -48.18 -5.29
CA GLU A 45 12.45 -49.34 -5.46
C GLU A 45 11.34 -49.35 -4.40
N LYS A 46 10.17 -49.90 -4.76
CA LYS A 46 8.99 -49.90 -3.87
C LYS A 46 9.26 -50.58 -2.52
N ASP A 47 10.11 -51.60 -2.49
CA ASP A 47 10.44 -52.29 -1.24
C ASP A 47 11.31 -51.43 -0.32
N LYS A 48 12.27 -50.68 -0.87
CA LYS A 48 13.03 -49.67 -0.11
C LYS A 48 12.15 -48.52 0.35
N GLN A 49 11.17 -48.08 -0.46
CA GLN A 49 10.20 -47.08 -0.01
C GLN A 49 9.35 -47.58 1.17
N ARG A 50 9.00 -48.88 1.19
CA ARG A 50 8.27 -49.51 2.29
C ARG A 50 9.08 -49.55 3.57
N GLU A 51 10.41 -49.72 3.51
CA GLU A 51 11.29 -49.69 4.68
C GLU A 51 11.20 -48.36 5.45
N PHE A 52 11.19 -47.24 4.73
CA PHE A 52 11.00 -45.91 5.36
C PHE A 52 9.54 -45.64 5.75
N GLY A 53 8.58 -46.36 5.20
CA GLY A 53 7.14 -46.29 5.49
C GLY A 53 6.42 -45.03 4.97
N SER A 54 7.10 -43.88 4.89
CA SER A 54 6.54 -42.64 4.33
C SER A 54 7.64 -41.69 3.84
N LEU A 55 7.29 -40.83 2.87
CA LEU A 55 8.17 -39.75 2.41
C LEU A 55 8.63 -38.85 3.56
N ARG A 56 7.78 -38.60 4.57
CA ARG A 56 8.12 -37.73 5.69
C ARG A 56 9.25 -38.28 6.56
N LYS A 57 9.27 -39.59 6.82
CA LYS A 57 10.37 -40.24 7.54
C LYS A 57 11.66 -40.18 6.74
N PHE A 58 11.57 -40.41 5.44
CA PHE A 58 12.71 -40.28 4.52
C PHE A 58 13.28 -38.86 4.47
N GLU A 59 12.43 -37.82 4.47
CA GLU A 59 12.85 -36.42 4.58
C GLU A 59 13.66 -36.17 5.86
N ILE A 60 13.17 -36.66 7.01
CA ILE A 60 13.82 -36.49 8.32
C ILE A 60 15.17 -37.20 8.36
N GLU A 61 15.25 -38.43 7.86
CA GLU A 61 16.51 -39.20 7.82
C GLU A 61 17.55 -38.59 6.89
N ASN A 62 17.12 -37.80 5.89
CA ASN A 62 18.02 -37.02 5.03
C ASN A 62 18.36 -35.64 5.61
N GLY A 63 17.97 -35.33 6.84
CA GLY A 63 18.33 -34.09 7.54
C GLY A 63 17.47 -32.88 7.19
N LEU A 64 16.37 -33.05 6.45
CA LEU A 64 15.51 -31.93 6.07
C LEU A 64 14.69 -31.44 7.27
N LEU A 65 14.81 -30.15 7.59
CA LEU A 65 13.97 -29.48 8.58
C LEU A 65 12.48 -29.61 8.22
N ASP A 66 11.59 -29.59 9.22
CA ASP A 66 10.17 -29.51 8.94
C ASP A 66 9.84 -28.17 8.29
N ILE A 67 9.62 -28.15 6.98
CA ILE A 67 9.22 -26.95 6.24
C ILE A 67 7.88 -26.36 6.72
N LYS A 68 7.12 -27.08 7.55
CA LYS A 68 5.89 -26.62 8.21
C LYS A 68 6.13 -26.09 9.63
N ASP A 69 7.37 -26.11 10.12
CA ASP A 69 7.74 -25.54 11.41
C ASP A 69 7.36 -24.05 11.45
N PRO A 70 6.53 -23.61 12.42
CA PRO A 70 6.20 -22.20 12.61
C PRO A 70 7.43 -21.29 12.74
N ALA A 71 8.57 -21.78 13.22
CA ALA A 71 9.81 -21.02 13.33
C ALA A 71 10.38 -20.61 11.96
N LEU A 72 10.02 -21.31 10.88
CA LEU A 72 10.42 -20.98 9.52
C LEU A 72 9.51 -19.93 8.86
N LEU A 73 8.41 -19.52 9.52
CA LEU A 73 7.47 -18.58 8.94
C LEU A 73 8.14 -17.27 8.49
N PRO A 74 9.09 -16.67 9.24
CA PRO A 74 9.76 -15.47 8.77
C PRO A 74 10.59 -15.68 7.51
N SER A 75 11.36 -16.76 7.42
CA SER A 75 12.12 -17.10 6.21
C SER A 75 11.22 -17.39 5.01
N LYS A 76 10.12 -18.09 5.25
CA LYS A 76 9.10 -18.34 4.23
C LYS A 76 8.49 -17.05 3.72
N ASN A 77 8.16 -16.10 4.59
CA ASN A 77 7.60 -14.81 4.20
C ASN A 77 8.59 -14.00 3.35
N THR A 78 9.88 -14.00 3.72
CA THR A 78 10.94 -13.35 2.93
C THR A 78 11.04 -13.96 1.53
N TYR A 79 11.05 -15.29 1.44
CA TYR A 79 11.07 -15.99 0.16
C TYR A 79 9.85 -15.65 -0.71
N LEU A 80 8.65 -15.69 -0.14
CA LEU A 80 7.41 -15.36 -0.86
C LEU A 80 7.41 -13.90 -1.35
N LEU A 81 7.90 -12.98 -0.51
CA LEU A 81 8.03 -11.57 -0.85
C LEU A 81 8.98 -11.37 -2.03
N HIS A 82 10.21 -11.89 -1.95
CA HIS A 82 11.21 -11.73 -3.01
C HIS A 82 10.78 -12.38 -4.32
N ASN A 83 10.13 -13.55 -4.27
CA ASN A 83 9.60 -14.20 -5.47
C ASN A 83 8.49 -13.37 -6.13
N GLU A 84 7.57 -12.79 -5.35
CA GLU A 84 6.53 -11.89 -5.88
C GLU A 84 7.14 -10.63 -6.52
N ILE A 85 8.09 -9.98 -5.84
CA ILE A 85 8.78 -8.79 -6.36
C ILE A 85 9.50 -9.11 -7.66
N LYS A 86 10.35 -10.15 -7.68
CA LYS A 86 11.10 -10.56 -8.87
C LYS A 86 10.19 -10.78 -10.08
N ARG A 87 9.03 -11.39 -9.87
CA ARG A 87 8.05 -11.61 -10.94
C ARG A 87 7.34 -10.33 -11.38
N ARG A 88 7.00 -9.42 -10.46
CA ARG A 88 6.41 -8.12 -10.82
C ARG A 88 7.38 -7.22 -11.58
N LEU A 89 8.67 -7.26 -11.25
CA LEU A 89 9.71 -6.50 -11.93
C LEU A 89 10.05 -7.04 -13.33
N SER A 90 9.84 -8.34 -13.56
CA SER A 90 10.15 -8.99 -14.86
C SER A 90 8.94 -9.13 -15.79
N ARG A 91 7.72 -8.94 -15.29
CA ARG A 91 6.49 -9.01 -16.07
C ARG A 91 6.13 -7.63 -16.61
N GLU A 92 5.57 -7.60 -17.82
CA GLU A 92 4.89 -6.41 -18.33
C GLU A 92 3.74 -5.98 -17.39
N ASP A 93 3.52 -4.68 -17.25
CA ASP A 93 2.45 -4.14 -16.43
C ASP A 93 1.08 -4.55 -16.98
N PRO A 94 0.29 -5.37 -16.26
CA PRO A 94 -0.96 -5.88 -16.77
C PRO A 94 -2.13 -4.89 -16.60
N LEU A 95 -1.91 -3.76 -15.93
CA LEU A 95 -2.96 -2.79 -15.63
C LEU A 95 -3.08 -1.77 -16.77
N SER A 96 -4.30 -1.30 -17.02
CA SER A 96 -4.59 -0.33 -18.08
C SER A 96 -4.99 1.02 -17.49
N LEU A 97 -4.45 2.11 -18.04
CA LEU A 97 -4.97 3.45 -17.74
C LEU A 97 -6.33 3.60 -18.38
N LEU A 98 -7.28 4.19 -17.65
CA LEU A 98 -8.64 4.43 -18.14
C LEU A 98 -8.95 5.93 -18.00
N PRO A 99 -8.82 6.72 -19.08
CA PRO A 99 -9.28 8.10 -19.07
C PRO A 99 -10.80 8.14 -18.93
N ILE A 100 -11.31 9.01 -18.06
CA ILE A 100 -12.74 9.23 -17.85
C ILE A 100 -13.01 10.72 -17.94
N GLU A 101 -14.04 11.09 -18.70
CA GLU A 101 -14.50 12.47 -18.83
C GLU A 101 -14.92 13.04 -17.47
N PRO A 102 -14.59 14.30 -17.13
CA PRO A 102 -14.90 14.90 -15.84
C PRO A 102 -16.37 14.84 -15.42
N LEU A 103 -17.29 14.94 -16.39
CA LEU A 103 -18.73 14.95 -16.13
C LEU A 103 -19.27 13.57 -15.75
N ASP A 104 -18.67 12.50 -16.26
CA ASP A 104 -19.12 11.12 -16.06
C ASP A 104 -18.34 10.42 -14.93
N PHE A 105 -17.38 11.13 -14.32
CA PHE A 105 -16.35 10.54 -13.49
C PHE A 105 -16.89 9.77 -12.27
N ASP A 106 -17.81 10.39 -11.52
CA ASP A 106 -18.35 9.80 -10.29
C ASP A 106 -19.14 8.52 -10.58
N ASP A 107 -19.93 8.52 -11.66
CA ASP A 107 -20.77 7.38 -12.06
C ASP A 107 -19.90 6.25 -12.63
N ALA A 108 -18.99 6.56 -13.55
CA ALA A 108 -18.08 5.57 -14.12
C ALA A 108 -17.16 4.92 -13.07
N ALA A 109 -16.66 5.70 -12.10
CA ALA A 109 -15.85 5.15 -11.00
C ALA A 109 -16.67 4.21 -10.10
N LEU A 110 -17.96 4.50 -9.88
CA LEU A 110 -18.85 3.60 -9.12
C LEU A 110 -19.19 2.34 -9.90
N GLU A 111 -19.51 2.44 -11.19
CA GLU A 111 -19.78 1.28 -12.05
C GLU A 111 -18.57 0.34 -12.12
N LEU A 112 -17.36 0.89 -12.20
CA LEU A 112 -16.12 0.11 -12.12
C LEU A 112 -15.98 -0.58 -10.77
N ALA A 113 -16.34 0.07 -9.67
CA ALA A 113 -16.30 -0.55 -8.35
C ALA A 113 -17.35 -1.67 -8.22
N GLU A 114 -18.54 -1.48 -8.79
CA GLU A 114 -19.60 -2.50 -8.87
C GLU A 114 -19.18 -3.71 -9.70
N SER A 115 -18.36 -3.51 -10.75
CA SER A 115 -17.82 -4.61 -11.54
C SER A 115 -16.93 -5.57 -10.72
N LEU A 116 -16.34 -5.09 -9.61
CA LEU A 116 -15.59 -5.93 -8.68
C LEU A 116 -16.47 -6.89 -7.89
N GLU A 117 -17.80 -6.70 -7.88
CA GLU A 117 -18.76 -7.55 -7.17
C GLU A 117 -19.13 -8.83 -7.97
N ASN A 118 -18.16 -9.36 -8.72
CA ASN A 118 -18.30 -10.51 -9.58
C ASN A 118 -17.25 -11.59 -9.24
N ILE A 119 -17.72 -12.81 -8.96
CA ILE A 119 -16.86 -13.94 -8.55
C ILE A 119 -15.81 -14.27 -9.62
N THR A 120 -16.20 -14.28 -10.89
CA THR A 120 -15.28 -14.59 -12.00
C THR A 120 -14.24 -13.49 -12.13
N GLU A 121 -14.66 -12.23 -12.08
CA GLU A 121 -13.74 -11.09 -12.17
C GLU A 121 -12.72 -11.10 -11.04
N ILE A 122 -13.15 -11.32 -9.79
CA ILE A 122 -12.26 -11.40 -8.62
C ILE A 122 -11.21 -12.50 -8.80
N ARG A 123 -11.58 -13.67 -9.33
CA ARG A 123 -10.66 -14.78 -9.56
C ARG A 123 -9.61 -14.46 -10.63
N GLU A 124 -10.01 -13.72 -11.67
CA GLU A 124 -9.08 -13.26 -12.71
C GLU A 124 -8.18 -12.13 -12.19
N LEU A 125 -8.73 -11.16 -11.45
CA LEU A 125 -7.95 -10.11 -10.79
C LEU A 125 -6.92 -10.67 -9.84
N TYR A 126 -7.24 -11.75 -9.12
CA TYR A 126 -6.28 -12.43 -8.25
C TYR A 126 -5.05 -12.89 -9.03
N LYS A 127 -5.23 -13.50 -10.21
CA LYS A 127 -4.13 -13.94 -11.10
C LYS A 127 -3.37 -12.76 -11.71
N ILE A 128 -4.07 -11.69 -12.07
CA ILE A 128 -3.46 -10.47 -12.62
C ILE A 128 -2.56 -9.79 -11.57
N ARG A 129 -3.07 -9.61 -10.36
CA ARG A 129 -2.43 -8.81 -9.32
C ARG A 129 -1.33 -9.54 -8.55
N LYS A 130 -1.37 -10.87 -8.47
CA LYS A 130 -0.31 -11.68 -7.84
C LYS A 130 0.53 -12.43 -8.86
N ALA A 131 1.74 -11.94 -9.09
CA ALA A 131 2.63 -12.47 -10.11
C ALA A 131 3.20 -13.86 -9.76
N SER A 132 3.27 -14.21 -8.46
CA SER A 132 3.77 -15.50 -7.96
C SER A 132 2.81 -16.68 -8.12
N ILE A 133 1.57 -16.45 -8.55
CA ILE A 133 0.61 -17.52 -8.80
C ILE A 133 1.13 -18.43 -9.93
N GLY A 134 0.90 -19.74 -9.79
CA GLY A 134 1.25 -20.71 -10.82
C GLY A 134 0.32 -20.64 -12.04
N ASN A 135 0.71 -21.25 -13.15
CA ASN A 135 -0.08 -21.26 -14.38
C ASN A 135 -1.07 -22.45 -14.46
N SER A 136 -1.26 -23.20 -13.38
CA SER A 136 -2.13 -24.39 -13.39
C SER A 136 -3.61 -24.00 -13.35
N SER A 137 -4.49 -24.89 -13.82
CA SER A 137 -5.95 -24.71 -13.76
C SER A 137 -6.48 -24.54 -12.33
N ASN A 138 -5.75 -25.06 -11.35
CA ASN A 138 -6.08 -24.98 -9.93
C ASN A 138 -5.39 -23.80 -9.22
N ALA A 139 -4.66 -22.96 -9.95
CA ALA A 139 -4.00 -21.80 -9.39
C ALA A 139 -5.00 -20.64 -9.21
N GLY A 140 -4.85 -19.91 -8.11
CA GLY A 140 -5.74 -18.81 -7.73
C GLY A 140 -6.55 -19.11 -6.47
N ILE A 141 -7.68 -18.41 -6.33
CA ILE A 141 -8.63 -18.61 -5.23
C ILE A 141 -9.88 -19.36 -5.69
N SER A 142 -10.51 -20.05 -4.72
CA SER A 142 -11.78 -20.75 -4.95
C SER A 142 -12.93 -19.77 -5.21
N ALA A 143 -14.02 -20.26 -5.78
CA ALA A 143 -15.24 -19.47 -5.96
C ALA A 143 -15.84 -19.02 -4.61
N GLU A 144 -15.73 -19.86 -3.57
CA GLU A 144 -16.17 -19.52 -2.21
C GLU A 144 -15.36 -18.34 -1.64
N GLU A 145 -14.03 -18.37 -1.79
CA GLU A 145 -13.17 -17.28 -1.32
C GLU A 145 -13.45 -16.00 -2.11
N ALA A 146 -13.61 -16.08 -3.43
CA ALA A 146 -13.99 -14.95 -4.26
C ALA A 146 -15.38 -14.38 -3.87
N ALA A 147 -16.34 -15.23 -3.47
CA ALA A 147 -17.64 -14.77 -2.97
C ALA A 147 -17.52 -13.99 -1.66
N LYS A 148 -16.60 -14.37 -0.76
CA LYS A 148 -16.29 -13.59 0.46
C LYS A 148 -15.74 -12.22 0.10
N LEU A 149 -14.81 -12.14 -0.85
CA LEU A 149 -14.26 -10.86 -1.31
C LEU A 149 -15.32 -9.97 -1.97
N LYS A 150 -16.20 -10.56 -2.80
CA LYS A 150 -17.36 -9.86 -3.38
C LYS A 150 -18.19 -9.19 -2.29
N ASN A 151 -18.51 -9.90 -1.22
CA ASN A 151 -19.31 -9.34 -0.11
C ASN A 151 -18.57 -8.20 0.61
N CYS A 152 -17.24 -8.30 0.75
CA CYS A 152 -16.44 -7.20 1.29
C CYS A 152 -16.46 -5.96 0.39
N PHE A 153 -16.38 -6.12 -0.94
CA PHE A 153 -16.47 -5.01 -1.89
C PHE A 153 -17.87 -4.37 -1.89
N ASN A 154 -18.92 -5.19 -1.89
CA ASN A 154 -20.29 -4.72 -1.76
C ASN A 154 -20.50 -3.92 -0.46
N GLN A 155 -20.09 -4.48 0.68
CA GLN A 155 -20.16 -3.76 1.96
C GLN A 155 -19.36 -2.45 1.93
N GLY A 156 -18.18 -2.45 1.32
CA GLY A 156 -17.37 -1.25 1.15
C GLY A 156 -18.10 -0.17 0.35
N ARG A 157 -18.73 -0.53 -0.77
CA ARG A 157 -19.52 0.39 -1.61
C ARG A 157 -20.72 0.96 -0.86
N GLU A 158 -21.51 0.12 -0.21
CA GLU A 158 -22.70 0.55 0.53
C GLU A 158 -22.34 1.50 1.69
N LEU A 159 -21.26 1.22 2.42
CA LEU A 159 -20.75 2.10 3.48
C LEU A 159 -20.21 3.41 2.93
N PHE A 160 -19.52 3.39 1.79
CA PHE A 160 -19.06 4.60 1.12
C PHE A 160 -20.25 5.47 0.70
N LEU A 161 -21.25 4.91 0.03
CA LEU A 161 -22.45 5.63 -0.40
C LEU A 161 -23.22 6.23 0.78
N SER A 162 -23.33 5.47 1.88
CA SER A 162 -23.90 5.94 3.14
C SER A 162 -23.10 7.10 3.75
N GLY A 163 -21.77 7.04 3.69
CA GLY A 163 -20.89 8.14 4.09
C GLY A 163 -20.98 9.36 3.17
N ARG A 164 -21.08 9.14 1.85
CA ARG A 164 -21.17 10.19 0.83
C ARG A 164 -22.43 11.03 1.04
N ASN A 165 -23.57 10.37 1.22
CA ASN A 165 -24.88 11.01 1.40
C ASN A 165 -25.15 11.43 2.86
N GLY A 166 -24.34 10.95 3.80
CA GLY A 166 -24.50 11.22 5.22
C GLY A 166 -23.93 12.56 5.69
N SER A 167 -24.38 12.97 6.87
CA SER A 167 -23.84 14.15 7.57
C SER A 167 -22.36 13.99 7.91
N LEU A 168 -21.62 15.11 7.88
CA LEU A 168 -20.23 15.15 8.31
C LEU A 168 -20.05 14.66 9.77
N MET A 169 -21.09 14.74 10.60
CA MET A 169 -21.06 14.22 11.98
C MET A 169 -20.74 12.72 12.06
N VAL A 170 -21.14 11.92 11.05
CA VAL A 170 -20.98 10.45 11.04
C VAL A 170 -20.10 9.95 9.89
N LYS A 171 -19.80 10.83 8.92
CA LYS A 171 -18.99 10.54 7.72
C LYS A 171 -17.64 9.86 8.03
N PRO A 172 -16.85 10.26 9.04
CA PRO A 172 -15.57 9.61 9.34
C PRO A 172 -15.67 8.10 9.59
N LEU A 173 -16.69 7.68 10.34
CA LEU A 173 -16.90 6.27 10.68
C LEU A 173 -17.27 5.44 9.45
N ASN A 174 -18.21 5.95 8.65
CA ASN A 174 -18.63 5.28 7.42
C ASN A 174 -17.47 5.11 6.45
N PHE A 175 -16.65 6.16 6.27
CA PHE A 175 -15.46 6.10 5.42
C PHE A 175 -14.38 5.15 5.94
N PHE A 176 -14.12 5.13 7.24
CA PHE A 176 -13.17 4.20 7.83
C PHE A 176 -13.60 2.73 7.63
N TYR A 177 -14.88 2.42 7.87
CA TYR A 177 -15.37 1.04 7.67
C TYR A 177 -15.54 0.67 6.19
N ALA A 178 -15.89 1.61 5.32
CA ALA A 178 -15.88 1.40 3.87
C ALA A 178 -14.48 0.99 3.40
N LEU A 179 -13.46 1.77 3.80
CA LEU A 179 -12.07 1.49 3.45
C LEU A 179 -11.57 0.18 4.05
N THR A 180 -11.96 -0.13 5.29
CA THR A 180 -11.65 -1.40 5.95
C THR A 180 -12.23 -2.60 5.18
N ALA A 181 -13.48 -2.51 4.73
CA ALA A 181 -14.13 -3.58 3.97
C ALA A 181 -13.42 -3.82 2.63
N TYR A 182 -13.13 -2.76 1.85
CA TYR A 182 -12.36 -2.88 0.61
C TYR A 182 -10.95 -3.43 0.83
N THR A 183 -10.31 -3.02 1.93
CA THR A 183 -8.93 -3.43 2.26
C THR A 183 -8.81 -4.95 2.39
N TYR A 184 -9.83 -5.66 2.87
CA TYR A 184 -9.79 -7.13 2.91
C TYR A 184 -9.59 -7.75 1.53
N GLY A 185 -10.31 -7.25 0.52
CA GLY A 185 -10.15 -7.69 -0.86
C GLY A 185 -8.79 -7.27 -1.44
N VAL A 186 -8.36 -6.02 -1.19
CA VAL A 186 -7.04 -5.52 -1.63
C VAL A 186 -5.91 -6.40 -1.08
N ILE A 187 -5.96 -6.77 0.20
CA ILE A 187 -4.95 -7.63 0.83
C ILE A 187 -4.92 -8.99 0.14
N VAL A 188 -6.08 -9.65 -0.02
CA VAL A 188 -6.12 -10.98 -0.64
C VAL A 188 -5.73 -10.93 -2.12
N LEU A 189 -6.02 -9.84 -2.84
CA LEU A 189 -5.65 -9.69 -4.24
C LEU A 189 -4.18 -9.36 -4.47
N ASN A 190 -3.46 -8.75 -3.51
CA ASN A 190 -2.11 -8.25 -3.76
C ASN A 190 -1.01 -8.78 -2.82
N SER A 191 -1.34 -9.28 -1.62
CA SER A 191 -0.33 -9.71 -0.63
C SER A 191 0.35 -11.04 -0.99
N PRO A 192 1.69 -11.13 -0.94
CA PRO A 192 2.42 -12.36 -1.26
C PRO A 192 2.21 -13.49 -0.25
N PHE A 193 1.64 -13.22 0.93
CA PHE A 193 1.48 -14.20 2.00
C PHE A 193 0.06 -14.33 2.56
N ARG A 194 -0.91 -13.54 2.08
CA ARG A 194 -2.34 -13.69 2.41
C ARG A 194 -3.12 -14.24 1.23
N TYR A 195 -3.72 -15.41 1.41
CA TYR A 195 -4.41 -16.14 0.34
C TYR A 195 -5.92 -16.29 0.59
N ARG A 196 -6.39 -16.01 1.81
CA ARG A 196 -7.78 -16.19 2.24
C ARG A 196 -8.18 -15.11 3.24
N LYS A 197 -9.44 -14.67 3.20
CA LYS A 197 -10.05 -13.70 4.10
C LYS A 197 -10.09 -14.18 5.54
N ASP A 198 -10.38 -15.46 5.76
CA ASP A 198 -10.53 -16.02 7.12
C ASP A 198 -9.20 -16.10 7.88
N MET A 199 -8.07 -15.92 7.16
CA MET A 199 -6.73 -15.85 7.75
C MET A 199 -6.31 -14.42 8.12
N LEU A 200 -7.16 -13.41 7.85
CA LEU A 200 -6.87 -12.03 8.24
C LEU A 200 -7.15 -11.85 9.74
N PRO A 201 -6.23 -11.22 10.51
CA PRO A 201 -6.46 -10.99 11.93
C PRO A 201 -7.66 -10.08 12.18
N GLY A 202 -8.35 -10.27 13.31
CA GLY A 202 -9.48 -9.41 13.71
C GLY A 202 -9.10 -8.00 14.17
N SER A 203 -7.81 -7.73 14.37
CA SER A 203 -7.30 -6.40 14.76
C SER A 203 -7.17 -5.48 13.54
N HIS A 204 -7.31 -4.17 13.75
CA HIS A 204 -7.06 -3.17 12.72
C HIS A 204 -5.57 -3.01 12.37
N GLY A 205 -4.63 -3.55 13.15
CA GLY A 205 -3.21 -3.47 12.81
C GLY A 205 -2.53 -2.15 13.20
N MET A 206 -3.20 -1.32 13.99
CA MET A 206 -2.79 0.02 14.42
C MET A 206 -3.53 0.42 15.69
N ALA A 207 -3.04 1.44 16.40
CA ALA A 207 -3.69 2.01 17.57
C ALA A 207 -3.90 3.52 17.40
N TYR A 208 -4.94 4.06 18.05
CA TYR A 208 -5.14 5.49 18.20
C TYR A 208 -4.65 5.91 19.58
N LEU A 209 -3.84 6.96 19.64
CA LEU A 209 -3.34 7.57 20.87
C LEU A 209 -4.19 8.81 21.17
N PRO A 210 -5.17 8.75 22.08
CA PRO A 210 -6.13 9.84 22.26
C PRO A 210 -5.48 11.11 22.78
N ALA A 211 -4.53 10.99 23.71
CA ALA A 211 -3.91 12.14 24.37
C ALA A 211 -3.19 13.09 23.39
N SER A 212 -2.60 12.54 22.32
CA SER A 212 -1.82 13.29 21.32
C SER A 212 -2.49 13.39 19.94
N ILE A 213 -3.69 12.81 19.78
CA ILE A 213 -4.40 12.66 18.49
C ILE A 213 -3.46 12.07 17.40
N GLN A 214 -2.87 10.92 17.72
CA GLN A 214 -1.91 10.23 16.83
C GLN A 214 -2.38 8.83 16.46
N ALA A 215 -1.95 8.38 15.28
CA ALA A 215 -1.95 6.95 14.95
C ALA A 215 -0.60 6.34 15.33
N GLN A 216 -0.65 5.13 15.89
CA GLN A 216 0.51 4.30 16.16
C GLN A 216 0.45 3.04 15.30
N PHE A 217 1.52 2.76 14.54
CA PHE A 217 1.58 1.62 13.63
C PHE A 217 3.00 1.10 13.42
N GLY A 218 3.14 -0.05 12.75
CA GLY A 218 4.42 -0.69 12.47
C GLY A 218 5.01 -1.42 13.68
N GLY A 219 6.07 -2.18 13.45
CA GLY A 219 6.82 -2.82 14.52
C GLY A 219 5.98 -3.64 15.48
N ASP A 220 6.03 -3.27 16.75
CA ASP A 220 5.40 -3.94 17.89
C ASP A 220 3.87 -3.76 17.99
N CYS A 221 3.26 -3.01 17.08
CA CYS A 221 1.80 -2.97 17.00
C CYS A 221 1.24 -4.36 16.71
N ALA A 222 0.05 -4.64 17.27
CA ALA A 222 -0.67 -5.87 16.97
C ALA A 222 -0.82 -6.03 15.45
N ARG A 223 -0.52 -7.21 14.91
CA ARG A 223 -0.71 -7.48 13.48
C ARG A 223 -2.20 -7.47 13.13
N GLY A 224 -2.54 -6.89 12.00
CA GLY A 224 -3.93 -6.75 11.58
C GLY A 224 -4.09 -6.15 10.20
N THR A 225 -5.30 -5.65 9.93
CA THR A 225 -5.70 -5.13 8.62
C THR A 225 -4.71 -4.12 8.05
N PHE A 226 -4.24 -3.15 8.84
CA PHE A 226 -3.30 -2.13 8.38
C PHE A 226 -1.92 -2.68 8.02
N SER A 227 -1.33 -3.53 8.88
CA SER A 227 -0.02 -4.13 8.60
C SER A 227 -0.06 -5.06 7.38
N ASP A 228 -1.16 -5.80 7.22
CA ASP A 228 -1.38 -6.66 6.07
C ASP A 228 -1.66 -5.84 4.80
N LEU A 229 -2.32 -4.67 4.92
CA LEU A 229 -2.53 -3.72 3.82
C LEU A 229 -1.21 -3.15 3.31
N VAL A 230 -0.32 -2.67 4.19
CA VAL A 230 1.01 -2.18 3.79
C VAL A 230 1.77 -3.27 3.05
N SER A 231 1.72 -4.49 3.58
CA SER A 231 2.36 -5.65 2.97
C SER A 231 1.69 -6.17 1.69
N ALA A 232 0.51 -5.65 1.33
CA ALA A 232 -0.14 -5.96 0.06
C ALA A 232 0.56 -5.26 -1.13
N PHE A 233 1.50 -4.35 -0.87
CA PHE A 233 2.23 -3.59 -1.88
C PHE A 233 3.74 -3.92 -1.83
N PRO A 234 4.14 -5.14 -2.26
CA PRO A 234 5.55 -5.52 -2.33
C PRO A 234 6.33 -4.74 -3.42
N THR A 235 5.61 -4.12 -4.35
CA THR A 235 6.14 -3.12 -5.28
C THR A 235 5.24 -1.90 -5.29
N HIS A 236 5.81 -0.74 -5.61
CA HIS A 236 5.07 0.51 -5.84
C HIS A 236 5.00 0.80 -7.33
N LEU A 237 3.83 0.61 -7.94
CA LEU A 237 3.62 0.82 -9.38
C LEU A 237 3.41 2.31 -9.67
N ILE A 238 4.25 2.86 -10.54
CA ILE A 238 4.08 4.19 -11.12
C ILE A 238 3.55 4.02 -12.53
N LYS A 239 2.35 4.54 -12.81
CA LYS A 239 1.74 4.48 -14.14
C LYS A 239 1.12 5.83 -14.50
N ALA A 240 1.54 6.36 -15.65
CA ALA A 240 1.02 7.56 -16.28
C ALA A 240 1.11 7.38 -17.81
N PRO A 241 0.45 8.22 -18.64
CA PRO A 241 0.57 8.12 -20.08
C PRO A 241 2.04 8.06 -20.53
N GLY A 242 2.45 6.98 -21.20
CA GLY A 242 3.82 6.77 -21.67
C GLY A 242 4.85 6.32 -20.61
N ILE A 243 4.47 6.16 -19.35
CA ILE A 243 5.36 5.75 -18.25
C ILE A 243 4.73 4.60 -17.46
N SER A 244 5.44 3.49 -17.31
CA SER A 244 5.07 2.42 -16.37
C SER A 244 6.32 1.74 -15.82
N PHE A 245 6.43 1.67 -14.49
CA PHE A 245 7.47 0.89 -13.81
C PHE A 245 7.09 0.58 -12.36
N ASN A 246 7.74 -0.43 -11.80
CA ASN A 246 7.59 -0.81 -10.40
C ASN A 246 8.86 -0.46 -9.62
N ILE A 247 8.68 0.09 -8.42
CA ILE A 247 9.72 0.25 -7.41
C ILE A 247 9.71 -0.97 -6.48
N ASP A 248 10.88 -1.49 -6.11
CA ASP A 248 11.04 -2.58 -5.14
C ASP A 248 10.81 -2.07 -3.71
N CYS A 249 9.82 -2.62 -3.00
CA CYS A 249 9.48 -2.22 -1.62
C CYS A 249 9.99 -3.22 -0.55
N SER A 250 10.87 -4.16 -0.87
CA SER A 250 11.38 -5.16 0.08
C SER A 250 11.99 -4.51 1.34
N HIS A 251 12.92 -3.57 1.16
CA HIS A 251 13.54 -2.84 2.27
C HIS A 251 12.53 -2.01 3.06
N SER A 252 11.57 -1.37 2.38
CA SER A 252 10.47 -0.64 3.00
C SER A 252 9.63 -1.54 3.93
N LEU A 253 9.24 -2.73 3.44
CA LEU A 253 8.43 -3.67 4.21
C LEU A 253 9.18 -4.27 5.39
N ILE A 254 10.47 -4.59 5.25
CA ILE A 254 11.30 -5.04 6.37
C ILE A 254 11.37 -3.94 7.44
N ALA A 255 11.70 -2.71 7.03
CA ALA A 255 11.79 -1.57 7.93
C ALA A 255 10.46 -1.24 8.62
N PHE A 256 9.31 -1.50 7.98
CA PHE A 256 7.98 -1.33 8.58
C PHE A 256 7.77 -2.24 9.80
N TYR A 257 8.30 -3.46 9.78
CA TYR A 257 8.21 -4.40 10.91
C TYR A 257 9.35 -4.23 11.92
N GLU A 258 10.43 -3.54 11.57
CA GLU A 258 11.52 -3.21 12.50
C GLU A 258 11.28 -1.91 13.28
N ASN A 259 10.30 -1.10 12.88
CA ASN A 259 10.07 0.23 13.45
C ASN A 259 8.59 0.46 13.74
N ARG A 260 8.32 1.02 14.93
CA ARG A 260 7.02 1.58 15.31
C ARG A 260 7.03 3.09 15.12
N PHE A 261 5.93 3.63 14.60
CA PHE A 261 5.74 5.05 14.34
C PHE A 261 4.52 5.57 15.10
N ASP A 262 4.68 6.70 15.80
CA ASP A 262 3.58 7.51 16.31
C ASP A 262 3.50 8.78 15.46
N VAL A 263 2.39 8.99 14.76
CA VAL A 263 2.24 10.07 13.78
C VAL A 263 0.99 10.91 14.02
N SER A 264 1.13 12.22 13.93
CA SER A 264 -0.01 13.13 13.99
C SER A 264 -0.80 13.17 12.68
N LEU A 265 -2.06 13.59 12.80
CA LEU A 265 -2.93 13.79 11.66
C LEU A 265 -2.38 14.84 10.68
N GLY A 266 -1.77 15.93 11.17
CA GLY A 266 -1.18 16.95 10.31
C GLY A 266 -0.05 16.43 9.41
N THR A 267 0.81 15.55 9.93
CA THR A 267 1.84 14.88 9.13
C THR A 267 1.21 14.07 7.99
N LEU A 268 0.18 13.27 8.29
CA LEU A 268 -0.51 12.44 7.29
C LEU A 268 -1.24 13.30 6.24
N LEU A 269 -1.93 14.36 6.66
CA LEU A 269 -2.64 15.27 5.76
C LEU A 269 -1.69 16.00 4.80
N SER A 270 -0.48 16.31 5.25
CA SER A 270 0.55 16.94 4.40
C SER A 270 1.05 16.04 3.26
N MET A 271 0.78 14.72 3.33
CA MET A 271 1.17 13.73 2.32
C MET A 271 0.09 13.48 1.25
N ILE A 272 -1.02 14.21 1.28
CA ILE A 272 -2.11 14.06 0.31
C ILE A 272 -2.02 15.18 -0.75
N PRO A 273 -1.86 14.85 -2.05
CA PRO A 273 -1.74 15.86 -3.11
C PRO A 273 -2.87 16.87 -3.13
N GLU A 274 -4.12 16.41 -3.00
CA GLU A 274 -5.32 17.26 -3.01
C GLU A 274 -5.42 18.19 -1.79
N MET A 275 -4.57 17.98 -0.78
CA MET A 275 -4.47 18.82 0.41
C MET A 275 -3.33 19.83 0.34
N ALA A 276 -2.45 19.79 -0.67
CA ALA A 276 -1.18 20.52 -0.66
C ALA A 276 -1.35 22.02 -0.37
N ASP A 277 -2.17 22.71 -1.16
CA ASP A 277 -2.41 24.16 -1.02
C ASP A 277 -3.18 24.48 0.27
N TYR A 278 -4.23 23.71 0.57
CA TYR A 278 -5.06 23.93 1.75
C TYR A 278 -4.31 23.67 3.06
N TYR A 279 -3.41 22.68 3.08
CA TYR A 279 -2.54 22.42 4.21
C TYR A 279 -1.64 23.63 4.48
N HIS A 280 -1.05 24.19 3.41
CA HIS A 280 -0.24 25.40 3.54
C HIS A 280 -1.04 26.59 4.06
N LEU A 281 -2.21 26.86 3.45
CA LEU A 281 -3.07 27.98 3.83
C LEU A 281 -3.55 27.90 5.29
N THR A 282 -3.86 26.71 5.79
CA THR A 282 -4.47 26.52 7.11
C THR A 282 -3.44 26.37 8.25
N THR A 283 -2.26 25.84 7.95
CA THR A 283 -1.23 25.54 8.97
C THR A 283 -0.02 26.47 8.92
N GLY A 284 0.18 27.19 7.80
CA GLY A 284 1.39 27.95 7.51
C GLY A 284 2.62 27.10 7.15
N ASN A 285 2.56 25.78 7.35
CA ASN A 285 3.65 24.86 7.03
C ASN A 285 3.60 24.44 5.56
N LYS A 286 4.72 24.00 5.01
CA LYS A 286 4.73 23.44 3.64
C LYS A 286 4.10 22.05 3.63
N SER A 287 3.34 21.75 2.59
CA SER A 287 2.96 20.37 2.28
C SER A 287 4.19 19.55 1.91
N ARG A 288 4.10 18.23 2.09
CA ARG A 288 5.11 17.25 1.64
C ARG A 288 4.90 16.85 0.17
N CYS A 289 3.86 17.35 -0.48
CA CYS A 289 3.51 17.02 -1.85
C CYS A 289 4.06 18.06 -2.82
N PHE A 290 4.79 17.60 -3.82
CA PHE A 290 5.36 18.44 -4.87
C PHE A 290 4.96 17.86 -6.24
N PRO A 291 4.45 18.68 -7.16
CA PRO A 291 4.08 18.19 -8.48
C PRO A 291 5.31 17.62 -9.18
N MET A 292 5.11 16.57 -9.96
CA MET A 292 6.19 15.86 -10.62
C MET A 292 5.82 15.49 -12.05
N GLU A 293 6.78 15.67 -12.95
CA GLU A 293 6.69 15.19 -14.33
C GLU A 293 7.82 14.21 -14.60
N ILE A 294 7.55 13.18 -15.40
CA ILE A 294 8.58 12.23 -15.85
C ILE A 294 8.63 12.34 -17.37
N SER A 295 9.81 12.69 -17.89
CA SER A 295 10.04 12.82 -19.31
C SER A 295 11.15 11.88 -19.77
N SER A 296 11.01 11.30 -20.95
CA SER A 296 12.09 10.53 -21.57
C SER A 296 13.12 11.48 -22.14
N THR A 297 14.39 11.22 -21.84
CA THR A 297 15.51 11.95 -22.44
C THR A 297 16.15 11.09 -23.53
N ASN A 298 16.42 11.71 -24.67
CA ASN A 298 16.96 11.02 -25.83
C ASN A 298 18.44 10.67 -25.60
N ASN A 299 18.69 9.42 -25.22
CA ASN A 299 20.01 8.83 -25.32
C ASN A 299 19.93 7.58 -26.23
N ILE A 300 20.70 7.59 -27.32
CA ILE A 300 20.69 6.56 -28.38
C ILE A 300 21.02 5.17 -27.81
N ARG A 301 21.67 5.08 -26.65
CA ARG A 301 22.15 3.82 -26.06
C ARG A 301 21.29 3.28 -24.92
N SER A 302 20.43 4.10 -24.30
CA SER A 302 19.61 3.67 -23.16
C SER A 302 18.46 4.64 -22.90
N VAL A 303 17.28 4.12 -22.56
CA VAL A 303 16.16 4.96 -22.09
C VAL A 303 16.52 5.52 -20.71
N THR A 304 16.53 6.85 -20.62
CA THR A 304 16.77 7.57 -19.38
C THR A 304 15.59 8.48 -19.10
N TRP A 305 15.09 8.46 -17.87
CA TRP A 305 14.01 9.32 -17.42
C TRP A 305 14.54 10.50 -16.63
N GLU A 306 13.95 11.66 -16.89
CA GLU A 306 14.15 12.88 -16.14
C GLU A 306 12.91 13.13 -15.28
N PHE A 307 13.09 13.05 -13.97
CA PHE A 307 12.09 13.37 -12.96
C PHE A 307 12.22 14.86 -12.64
N GLN A 308 11.21 15.65 -13.01
CA GLN A 308 11.15 17.08 -12.74
C GLN A 308 10.21 17.32 -11.56
N ILE A 309 10.76 17.71 -10.41
CA ILE A 309 10.04 17.77 -9.13
C ILE A 309 9.95 19.22 -8.64
N GLY A 310 8.73 19.65 -8.33
CA GLY A 310 8.41 21.01 -7.92
C GLY A 310 7.73 21.83 -9.03
N ASN A 311 7.23 23.00 -8.67
CA ASN A 311 6.51 23.91 -9.57
C ASN A 311 7.32 25.16 -9.98
N GLY A 312 8.61 25.21 -9.63
CA GLY A 312 9.48 26.37 -9.88
C GLY A 312 9.49 27.40 -8.74
N GLU A 313 8.43 27.45 -7.93
CA GLU A 313 8.36 28.30 -6.73
C GLU A 313 8.69 27.50 -5.46
N THR A 314 8.26 26.25 -5.44
CA THR A 314 8.43 25.30 -4.35
C THR A 314 9.08 24.03 -4.87
N ARG A 315 9.98 23.48 -4.04
CA ARG A 315 10.70 22.23 -4.29
C ARG A 315 10.90 21.48 -2.97
N PRO A 316 11.05 20.15 -3.03
CA PRO A 316 11.35 19.35 -1.85
C PRO A 316 12.72 19.70 -1.26
N SER A 317 12.91 19.32 -0.01
CA SER A 317 14.19 19.41 0.69
C SER A 317 15.25 18.51 0.04
N SER A 318 16.50 18.97 0.04
CA SER A 318 17.62 18.19 -0.50
C SER A 318 17.78 16.84 0.21
N ALA A 319 17.53 16.80 1.52
CA ALA A 319 17.58 15.57 2.31
C ALA A 319 16.53 14.55 1.85
N SER A 320 15.30 14.98 1.53
CA SER A 320 14.28 14.07 1.02
C SER A 320 14.62 13.56 -0.39
N ILE A 321 15.21 14.40 -1.24
CA ILE A 321 15.67 13.99 -2.57
C ILE A 321 16.81 12.98 -2.49
N GLU A 322 17.79 13.21 -1.60
CA GLU A 322 18.91 12.29 -1.38
C GLU A 322 18.42 10.93 -0.88
N GLN A 323 17.44 10.90 0.03
CA GLN A 323 16.80 9.67 0.48
C GLN A 323 16.06 8.94 -0.65
N ALA A 324 15.25 9.66 -1.42
CA ALA A 324 14.39 9.08 -2.46
C ALA A 324 15.15 8.62 -3.71
N PHE A 325 16.21 9.33 -4.07
CA PHE A 325 16.98 9.15 -5.30
C PHE A 325 18.49 8.93 -5.02
N ASN A 326 18.80 8.24 -3.93
CA ASN A 326 20.17 7.95 -3.54
C ASN A 326 20.97 7.31 -4.70
N GLY A 327 22.15 7.86 -4.99
CA GLY A 327 23.04 7.38 -6.04
C GLY A 327 22.67 7.80 -7.47
N PHE A 328 21.66 8.65 -7.66
CA PHE A 328 21.31 9.23 -8.96
C PHE A 328 21.77 10.67 -9.11
N ASN A 329 21.92 11.13 -10.36
CA ASN A 329 22.34 12.50 -10.63
C ASN A 329 21.19 13.48 -10.36
N VAL A 330 21.43 14.44 -9.48
CA VAL A 330 20.47 15.48 -9.09
C VAL A 330 21.01 16.84 -9.52
N THR A 331 20.22 17.56 -10.30
CA THR A 331 20.50 18.94 -10.72
C THR A 331 19.30 19.83 -10.43
N GLU A 332 19.42 21.12 -10.75
CA GLU A 332 18.33 22.08 -10.66
C GLU A 332 18.11 22.73 -12.02
N ARG A 333 16.84 22.94 -12.40
CA ARG A 333 16.47 23.66 -13.62
C ARG A 333 15.14 24.38 -13.41
N PHE A 334 15.13 25.70 -13.64
CA PHE A 334 13.94 26.56 -13.56
C PHE A 334 13.19 26.45 -12.22
N GLY A 335 13.93 26.36 -11.10
CA GLY A 335 13.38 26.21 -9.76
C GLY A 335 12.91 24.79 -9.42
N LYS A 336 12.99 23.84 -10.37
CA LYS A 336 12.64 22.42 -10.15
C LYS A 336 13.88 21.60 -9.83
N THR A 337 13.72 20.59 -8.99
CA THR A 337 14.72 19.54 -8.80
C THR A 337 14.61 18.56 -9.97
N ILE A 338 15.74 18.27 -10.60
CA ILE A 338 15.81 17.38 -11.75
C ILE A 338 16.63 16.15 -11.38
N VAL A 339 16.03 14.97 -11.46
CA VAL A 339 16.74 13.70 -11.20
C VAL A 339 16.79 12.87 -12.48
N THR A 340 18.00 12.48 -12.87
CA THR A 340 18.25 11.65 -14.05
C THR A 340 18.41 10.19 -13.64
N VAL A 341 17.49 9.33 -14.10
CA VAL A 341 17.43 7.91 -13.73
C VAL A 341 17.40 7.05 -14.98
N PRO A 342 18.37 6.15 -15.20
CA PRO A 342 18.26 5.13 -16.24
C PRO A 342 17.02 4.26 -15.99
N ALA A 343 16.17 4.05 -17.00
CA ALA A 343 14.91 3.31 -16.83
C ALA A 343 15.13 1.89 -16.25
N ALA A 344 16.25 1.24 -16.61
CA ALA A 344 16.65 -0.07 -16.06
C ALA A 344 16.94 -0.08 -14.55
N ASN A 345 17.14 1.09 -13.93
CA ASN A 345 17.39 1.25 -12.51
C ASN A 345 16.19 1.84 -11.75
N SER A 346 15.04 2.07 -12.40
CA SER A 346 13.88 2.68 -11.75
C SER A 346 13.33 1.88 -10.57
N SER A 347 13.56 0.56 -10.55
CA SER A 347 13.15 -0.30 -9.44
C SER A 347 13.92 -0.05 -8.15
N LYS A 348 15.08 0.61 -8.22
CA LYS A 348 15.97 0.90 -7.07
C LYS A 348 15.64 2.22 -6.36
N LEU A 349 14.64 2.95 -6.83
CA LEU A 349 14.20 4.21 -6.23
C LEU A 349 13.63 3.97 -4.83
N ASN A 350 13.67 4.99 -3.97
CA ASN A 350 12.97 5.00 -2.67
C ASN A 350 11.95 6.16 -2.60
N ALA A 351 11.51 6.64 -3.77
CA ALA A 351 10.60 7.77 -3.91
C ALA A 351 9.14 7.36 -3.72
N ILE A 352 8.42 8.05 -2.83
CA ILE A 352 6.96 7.95 -2.78
C ILE A 352 6.39 8.87 -3.86
N ILE A 353 5.65 8.27 -4.78
CA ILE A 353 4.99 8.98 -5.88
C ILE A 353 3.51 8.62 -5.87
N TYR A 354 2.65 9.62 -5.69
CA TYR A 354 1.19 9.45 -5.78
C TYR A 354 0.66 10.07 -7.05
N THR A 355 -0.62 9.76 -7.33
CA THR A 355 -1.36 10.33 -8.45
C THR A 355 -2.59 11.05 -7.96
N ASP A 356 -2.80 12.29 -8.41
CA ASP A 356 -4.03 13.02 -8.08
C ASP A 356 -5.25 12.46 -8.84
N LEU A 357 -6.41 13.11 -8.68
CA LEU A 357 -7.64 12.78 -9.42
C LEU A 357 -7.46 12.78 -10.95
N ARG A 358 -6.62 13.68 -11.46
CA ARG A 358 -6.34 13.86 -12.89
C ARG A 358 -5.23 12.95 -13.42
N GLY A 359 -4.66 12.11 -12.54
CA GLY A 359 -3.55 11.23 -12.90
C GLY A 359 -2.20 11.93 -12.99
N ASN A 360 -2.08 13.21 -12.56
CA ASN A 360 -0.78 13.86 -12.49
C ASN A 360 0.04 13.22 -11.38
N LEU A 361 1.36 13.10 -11.60
CA LEU A 361 2.27 12.54 -10.62
C LEU A 361 2.67 13.59 -9.58
N TRP A 362 2.81 13.15 -8.33
CA TRP A 362 3.23 13.97 -7.21
C TRP A 362 4.32 13.24 -6.44
N PHE A 363 5.48 13.87 -6.27
CA PHE A 363 6.49 13.43 -5.33
C PHE A 363 6.02 13.76 -3.91
N VAL A 364 6.15 12.80 -3.00
CA VAL A 364 5.78 12.97 -1.60
C VAL A 364 7.02 12.78 -0.72
N GLU A 365 7.41 13.82 0.01
CA GLU A 365 8.47 13.69 1.00
C GLU A 365 8.08 12.65 2.05
N ASN A 366 8.97 11.69 2.31
CA ASN A 366 8.67 10.54 3.14
C ASN A 366 9.09 10.78 4.61
N PRO A 367 8.15 11.09 5.53
CA PRO A 367 8.50 11.24 6.94
C PRO A 367 8.87 9.89 7.59
N PHE A 368 8.50 8.76 6.99
CA PHE A 368 8.68 7.42 7.56
C PHE A 368 9.91 6.67 7.02
N PHE A 369 10.82 7.37 6.33
CA PHE A 369 11.94 6.75 5.62
C PHE A 369 12.68 5.68 6.48
N PRO A 370 12.94 4.47 5.93
CA PRO A 370 12.74 4.06 4.53
C PRO A 370 11.36 3.44 4.23
N VAL A 371 10.38 3.52 5.13
CA VAL A 371 9.06 2.92 4.92
C VAL A 371 8.27 3.72 3.89
N MET A 372 7.93 3.10 2.77
CA MET A 372 7.06 3.63 1.72
C MET A 372 5.63 3.16 1.94
N LEU A 373 4.78 4.04 2.47
CA LEU A 373 3.36 3.75 2.59
C LEU A 373 2.67 3.94 1.24
N PRO A 374 1.82 2.99 0.80
CA PRO A 374 0.93 3.24 -0.33
C PRO A 374 -0.15 4.26 0.07
N GLU A 375 -0.65 5.05 -0.88
CA GLU A 375 -1.63 6.12 -0.63
C GLU A 375 -2.87 5.63 0.15
N ILE A 376 -3.37 4.45 -0.19
CA ILE A 376 -4.50 3.82 0.50
C ILE A 376 -4.24 3.62 2.00
N ALA A 377 -3.00 3.32 2.40
CA ALA A 377 -2.62 3.17 3.80
C ALA A 377 -2.60 4.51 4.53
N VAL A 378 -2.17 5.60 3.87
CA VAL A 378 -2.24 6.94 4.45
C VAL A 378 -3.69 7.33 4.74
N HIS A 379 -4.61 7.12 3.79
CA HIS A 379 -6.04 7.35 4.01
C HIS A 379 -6.64 6.44 5.08
N PHE A 380 -6.16 5.20 5.21
CA PHE A 380 -6.58 4.30 6.29
C PHE A 380 -6.26 4.88 7.66
N LEU A 381 -5.03 5.39 7.85
CA LEU A 381 -4.63 6.04 9.10
C LEU A 381 -5.45 7.30 9.37
N ILE A 382 -5.61 8.19 8.37
CA ILE A 382 -6.36 9.45 8.53
C ILE A 382 -7.81 9.17 8.92
N THR A 383 -8.50 8.31 8.16
CA THR A 383 -9.91 7.97 8.44
C THR A 383 -10.06 7.26 9.78
N SER A 384 -9.09 6.45 10.19
CA SER A 384 -9.08 5.84 11.52
C SER A 384 -8.98 6.90 12.62
N ILE A 385 -8.06 7.86 12.53
CA ILE A 385 -7.93 8.95 13.50
C ILE A 385 -9.25 9.72 13.61
N PHE A 386 -9.79 10.20 12.49
CA PHE A 386 -11.05 10.95 12.51
C PHE A 386 -12.22 10.11 13.04
N SER A 387 -12.30 8.82 12.68
CA SER A 387 -13.32 7.92 13.22
C SER A 387 -13.20 7.77 14.74
N ASN A 388 -11.99 7.75 15.29
CA ASN A 388 -11.78 7.66 16.74
C ASN A 388 -12.08 8.98 17.46
N ILE A 389 -11.71 10.13 16.89
CA ILE A 389 -12.13 11.45 17.40
C ILE A 389 -13.67 11.50 17.47
N MET A 390 -14.33 11.19 16.36
CA MET A 390 -15.78 11.19 16.24
C MET A 390 -16.47 10.27 17.25
N ARG A 391 -15.95 9.06 17.50
CA ARG A 391 -16.55 8.08 18.42
C ARG A 391 -16.29 8.38 19.89
N TYR A 392 -15.07 8.77 20.23
CA TYR A 392 -14.62 8.84 21.61
C TYR A 392 -14.61 10.26 22.16
N ARG A 393 -14.82 11.27 21.30
CA ARG A 393 -14.89 12.69 21.66
C ARG A 393 -15.95 13.42 20.83
N PRO A 394 -17.23 13.03 20.95
CA PRO A 394 -18.31 13.53 20.09
C PRO A 394 -18.58 15.04 20.27
N ASP A 395 -18.38 15.57 21.48
CA ASP A 395 -18.44 16.99 21.81
C ASP A 395 -17.34 17.78 21.10
N GLU A 396 -16.07 17.34 21.25
CA GLU A 396 -14.92 17.93 20.55
C GLU A 396 -15.10 17.88 19.03
N TRP A 397 -15.60 16.75 18.50
CA TRP A 397 -15.91 16.61 17.08
C TRP A 397 -16.97 17.61 16.61
N GLY A 398 -18.06 17.77 17.39
CA GLY A 398 -19.07 18.78 17.14
C GLY A 398 -18.48 20.18 17.05
N SER A 399 -17.63 20.56 18.00
CA SER A 399 -16.95 21.86 18.00
C SER A 399 -15.99 22.06 16.82
N VAL A 400 -15.30 21.02 16.34
CA VAL A 400 -14.54 21.10 15.08
C VAL A 400 -15.46 21.41 13.91
N LEU A 401 -16.63 20.75 13.83
CA LEU A 401 -17.55 20.97 12.73
C LEU A 401 -18.27 22.31 12.81
N LEU A 402 -18.56 22.82 14.00
CA LEU A 402 -19.26 24.09 14.19
C LEU A 402 -18.34 25.32 14.14
N ASN A 403 -17.06 25.15 13.80
CA ASN A 403 -16.04 26.20 13.78
C ASN A 403 -15.77 26.84 15.15
N GLU A 404 -16.05 26.13 16.25
CA GLU A 404 -15.89 26.65 17.61
C GLU A 404 -14.45 26.53 18.12
N VAL A 405 -13.63 25.71 17.45
CA VAL A 405 -12.23 25.45 17.82
C VAL A 405 -11.28 26.37 17.06
N SER A 406 -11.32 26.28 15.73
CA SER A 406 -10.52 27.10 14.82
C SER A 406 -11.06 26.94 13.40
N SER A 407 -11.33 28.05 12.73
CA SER A 407 -11.79 28.03 11.33
C SER A 407 -10.82 27.29 10.41
N ASN A 408 -9.50 27.34 10.70
CA ASN A 408 -8.49 26.65 9.91
C ASN A 408 -8.59 25.13 10.05
N ILE A 409 -8.79 24.62 11.27
CA ILE A 409 -8.93 23.18 11.53
C ILE A 409 -10.22 22.66 10.91
N SER A 410 -11.30 23.42 11.02
CA SER A 410 -12.59 23.06 10.42
C SER A 410 -12.52 23.07 8.90
N LEU A 411 -11.83 24.04 8.29
CA LEU A 411 -11.62 24.12 6.85
C LEU A 411 -10.76 22.94 6.36
N LEU A 412 -9.64 22.67 7.02
CA LEU A 412 -8.74 21.55 6.72
C LEU A 412 -9.49 20.22 6.77
N THR A 413 -10.29 20.01 7.82
CA THR A 413 -11.10 18.80 8.00
C THR A 413 -12.14 18.64 6.89
N ARG A 414 -12.92 19.69 6.60
CA ARG A 414 -13.94 19.66 5.53
C ARG A 414 -13.32 19.41 4.16
N HIS A 415 -12.21 20.07 3.86
CA HIS A 415 -11.52 19.92 2.59
C HIS A 415 -10.98 18.49 2.41
N TYR A 416 -10.39 17.91 3.48
CA TYR A 416 -10.00 16.49 3.44
C TYR A 416 -11.16 15.58 3.10
N PHE A 417 -12.30 15.70 3.79
CA PHE A 417 -13.45 14.83 3.51
C PHE A 417 -14.04 15.03 2.11
N SER A 418 -14.05 16.27 1.61
CA SER A 418 -14.48 16.56 0.23
C SER A 418 -13.54 15.94 -0.81
N SER A 419 -12.23 16.12 -0.64
CA SER A 419 -11.21 15.57 -1.54
C SER A 419 -11.15 14.05 -1.47
N PHE A 420 -11.18 13.48 -0.26
CA PHE A 420 -11.20 12.03 -0.07
C PHE A 420 -12.47 11.40 -0.64
N GLN A 421 -13.64 12.02 -0.49
CA GLN A 421 -14.88 11.52 -1.09
C GLN A 421 -14.78 11.42 -2.61
N ARG A 422 -14.20 12.43 -3.28
CA ARG A 422 -13.99 12.41 -4.74
C ARG A 422 -12.94 11.37 -5.17
N LYS A 423 -11.90 11.18 -4.35
CA LYS A 423 -10.78 10.27 -4.66
C LYS A 423 -11.01 8.83 -4.24
N PHE A 424 -11.97 8.57 -3.34
CA PHE A 424 -12.14 7.29 -2.66
C PHE A 424 -12.14 6.11 -3.64
N MET A 425 -13.00 6.16 -4.66
CA MET A 425 -13.12 5.06 -5.62
C MET A 425 -11.86 4.90 -6.48
N LEU A 426 -11.14 5.97 -6.81
CA LEU A 426 -9.83 5.84 -7.46
C LEU A 426 -8.84 5.08 -6.59
N VAL A 427 -8.74 5.44 -5.31
CA VAL A 427 -7.81 4.79 -4.37
C VAL A 427 -8.10 3.29 -4.29
N ILE A 428 -9.39 2.92 -4.25
CA ILE A 428 -9.81 1.51 -4.26
C ILE A 428 -9.48 0.85 -5.60
N LEU A 429 -9.93 1.40 -6.72
CA LEU A 429 -9.78 0.80 -8.06
C LEU A 429 -8.30 0.62 -8.44
N ARG A 430 -7.44 1.60 -8.12
CA ARG A 430 -5.98 1.49 -8.31
C ARG A 430 -5.39 0.30 -7.55
N ALA A 431 -5.97 -0.05 -6.40
CA ALA A 431 -5.53 -1.17 -5.55
C ALA A 431 -6.21 -2.52 -5.85
N SER A 432 -7.38 -2.56 -6.51
CA SER A 432 -8.16 -3.79 -6.71
C SER A 432 -8.54 -4.12 -8.17
N SER A 433 -8.66 -3.15 -9.07
CA SER A 433 -9.14 -3.34 -10.46
C SER A 433 -8.03 -3.63 -11.47
N ARG A 434 -8.35 -4.09 -12.68
CA ARG A 434 -7.41 -4.12 -13.81
C ARG A 434 -7.22 -2.73 -14.47
N PHE A 435 -8.08 -1.78 -14.10
CA PHE A 435 -8.08 -0.42 -14.62
C PHE A 435 -7.57 0.57 -13.56
N ILE A 436 -6.82 1.57 -14.02
CA ILE A 436 -6.35 2.72 -13.23
C ILE A 436 -7.07 3.95 -13.81
N PRO A 437 -8.24 4.31 -13.23
CA PRO A 437 -8.99 5.44 -13.73
C PRO A 437 -8.34 6.78 -13.36
N TYR A 438 -8.52 7.76 -14.22
CA TYR A 438 -8.12 9.16 -14.01
C TYR A 438 -9.03 10.10 -14.81
N THR A 439 -9.20 11.31 -14.31
CA THR A 439 -9.96 12.36 -14.99
C THR A 439 -9.10 13.07 -16.03
N ILE A 440 -9.59 13.22 -17.26
CA ILE A 440 -8.89 13.96 -18.33
C ILE A 440 -9.13 15.47 -18.29
#